data_AF-A0A7W9AMF5-F1
#
_entry.id   AF-A0A7W9AMF5-F1
#
_cell.length_a   1.000
_cell.length_b   1.000
_cell.length_c   1.000
_cell.angle_alpha   90.00
_cell.angle_beta   90.00
_cell.angle_gamma   90.00
#
_symmetry.space_group_name_H-M   'P 1'
#
loop_
_entity.id
_entity.type
_entity.pdbx_description
1 polymer ?
#
loop_
_entity_poly.entity_id
_entity_poly.type
_entity_poly.pdbx_seq_one_letter_code
_entity_poly.pdbx_strand_id
1 'polypeptide(L)'
;MIEVLDQHYERLRLRVAAMRELCRAPAPEMAELARARHQLMAASMDRSRFLKQTVYPALLGTGIAGIADALDALDIDLSTLRAAASLHVTSWTPDRIGADWRGYCAASAALMRRIEDRGRREQTVLLPALAALTPQIDA
;
A
#
# COMPACT_ATOMS: atom_id res chain seq x y z
N MET A 1 -15.67 -4.81 -9.02
CA MET A 1 -14.97 -4.05 -7.96
C MET A 1 -13.81 -4.84 -7.37
N ILE A 2 -14.06 -6.10 -6.95
CA ILE A 2 -13.02 -7.01 -6.43
C ILE A 2 -11.84 -7.13 -7.40
N GLU A 3 -12.10 -7.43 -8.68
CA GLU A 3 -11.03 -7.55 -9.69
C GLU A 3 -10.13 -6.30 -9.79
N VAL A 4 -10.73 -5.11 -9.82
CA VAL A 4 -9.97 -3.84 -9.86
C VAL A 4 -9.15 -3.64 -8.58
N LEU A 5 -9.72 -4.00 -7.42
CA LEU A 5 -9.01 -3.93 -6.15
C LEU A 5 -7.83 -4.91 -6.10
N ASP A 6 -7.99 -6.12 -6.63
CA ASP A 6 -6.93 -7.12 -6.74
C ASP A 6 -5.80 -6.62 -7.66
N GLN A 7 -6.14 -5.98 -8.78
CA GLN A 7 -5.14 -5.34 -9.65
C GLN A 7 -4.33 -4.26 -8.90
N HIS A 8 -4.97 -3.47 -8.03
CA HIS A 8 -4.26 -2.51 -7.18
C HIS A 8 -3.32 -3.20 -6.18
N TYR A 9 -3.74 -4.29 -5.54
CA TYR A 9 -2.90 -5.05 -4.62
C TYR A 9 -1.71 -5.69 -5.33
N GLU A 10 -1.95 -6.29 -6.49
CA GLU A 10 -0.92 -6.92 -7.30
C GLU A 10 0.11 -5.90 -7.79
N ARG A 11 -0.35 -4.76 -8.31
CA ARG A 11 0.54 -3.65 -8.71
C ARG A 11 1.40 -3.19 -7.54
N LEU A 12 0.83 -3.03 -6.34
CA LEU A 12 1.57 -2.65 -5.14
C LEU A 12 2.63 -3.70 -4.76
N ARG A 13 2.25 -4.98 -4.77
CA ARG A 13 3.15 -6.11 -4.48
C ARG A 13 4.35 -6.13 -5.42
N LEU A 14 4.12 -5.93 -6.73
CA LEU A 14 5.19 -5.86 -7.72
C LEU A 14 6.14 -4.68 -7.46
N ARG A 15 5.64 -3.51 -7.07
CA ARG A 15 6.51 -2.35 -6.73
C ARG A 15 7.31 -2.57 -5.47
N VAL A 16 6.73 -3.22 -4.47
CA VAL A 16 7.47 -3.60 -3.26
C VAL A 16 8.58 -4.62 -3.60
N ALA A 17 8.28 -5.63 -4.42
CA ALA A 17 9.28 -6.59 -4.86
C ALA A 17 10.43 -5.93 -5.63
N ALA A 18 10.13 -5.01 -6.54
CA ALA A 18 11.15 -4.26 -7.29
C ALA A 18 12.06 -3.44 -6.36
N MET A 19 11.49 -2.75 -5.36
CA MET A 19 12.29 -2.02 -4.37
C MET A 19 13.17 -2.94 -3.53
N ARG A 20 12.66 -4.12 -3.13
CA ARG A 20 13.45 -5.13 -2.41
C ARG A 20 14.61 -5.65 -3.25
N GLU A 21 14.40 -5.85 -4.54
CA GLU A 21 15.45 -6.31 -5.45
C GLU A 21 16.57 -5.28 -5.59
N LEU A 22 16.22 -4.00 -5.80
CA LEU A 22 17.21 -2.93 -5.82
C LEU A 22 18.05 -2.90 -4.54
N CYS A 23 17.43 -3.12 -3.37
CA CYS A 23 18.13 -3.14 -2.08
C CYS A 23 19.12 -4.32 -1.91
N ARG A 24 19.15 -5.30 -2.83
CA ARG A 24 20.14 -6.39 -2.83
C ARG A 24 21.45 -6.00 -3.50
N ALA A 25 21.45 -4.96 -4.33
CA ALA A 25 22.66 -4.48 -4.99
C ALA A 25 23.66 -3.92 -3.94
N PRO A 26 24.98 -4.06 -4.17
CA PRO A 26 25.99 -3.57 -3.24
C PRO A 26 26.04 -2.03 -3.16
N ALA A 27 25.54 -1.34 -4.18
CA ALA A 27 25.47 0.11 -4.27
C ALA A 27 24.18 0.53 -5.03
N PRO A 28 23.65 1.74 -4.79
CA PRO A 28 22.45 2.20 -5.45
C PRO A 28 22.73 2.62 -6.90
N GLU A 29 21.89 2.15 -7.83
CA GLU A 29 21.68 2.85 -9.10
C GLU A 29 20.62 3.93 -8.84
N MET A 30 21.06 5.19 -8.77
CA MET A 30 20.23 6.27 -8.23
C MET A 30 19.02 6.60 -9.10
N ALA A 31 19.13 6.47 -10.42
CA ALA A 31 18.02 6.74 -11.34
C ALA A 31 16.95 5.64 -11.24
N GLU A 32 17.37 4.38 -11.18
CA GLU A 32 16.48 3.24 -10.98
C GLU A 32 15.77 3.32 -9.62
N LEU A 33 16.51 3.67 -8.57
CA LEU A 33 15.96 3.83 -7.23
C LEU A 33 14.92 4.95 -7.16
N ALA A 34 15.23 6.12 -7.72
CA ALA A 34 14.29 7.24 -7.77
C ALA A 34 12.99 6.86 -8.51
N ARG A 35 13.12 6.17 -9.65
CA ARG A 35 11.99 5.64 -10.43
C ARG A 35 11.16 4.65 -9.62
N ALA A 36 11.80 3.68 -8.94
CA ALA A 36 11.11 2.67 -8.16
C ALA A 36 10.38 3.27 -6.95
N ARG A 37 11.01 4.22 -6.25
CA ARG A 37 10.38 4.99 -5.15
C ARG A 37 9.13 5.72 -5.62
N HIS A 38 9.22 6.42 -6.74
CA HIS A 38 8.08 7.14 -7.33
C HIS A 38 6.94 6.18 -7.71
N GLN A 39 7.26 5.05 -8.37
CA GLN A 39 6.28 4.05 -8.76
C GLN A 39 5.58 3.39 -7.57
N LEU A 40 6.30 3.12 -6.48
CA LEU A 40 5.72 2.58 -5.25
C LEU A 40 4.77 3.59 -4.59
N MET A 41 5.15 4.87 -4.52
CA MET A 41 4.29 5.92 -4.00
C MET A 41 3.02 6.07 -4.84
N ALA A 42 3.17 6.14 -6.17
CA ALA A 42 2.04 6.24 -7.09
C ALA A 42 1.07 5.05 -6.96
N ALA A 43 1.58 3.81 -6.91
CA ALA A 43 0.73 2.62 -6.73
C ALA A 43 -0.02 2.66 -5.38
N SER A 44 0.65 3.12 -4.32
CA SER A 44 0.04 3.27 -2.99
C SER A 44 -1.07 4.33 -2.99
N MET A 45 -0.84 5.47 -3.63
CA MET A 45 -1.82 6.56 -3.76
C MET A 45 -3.03 6.17 -4.61
N ASP A 46 -2.80 5.52 -5.75
CA ASP A 46 -3.86 5.07 -6.65
C ASP A 46 -4.79 4.08 -5.94
N ARG A 47 -4.22 3.09 -5.22
CA ARG A 47 -4.99 2.16 -4.39
C ARG A 47 -5.80 2.90 -3.33
N SER A 48 -5.16 3.78 -2.54
CA SER A 48 -5.87 4.54 -1.51
C SER A 48 -6.99 5.41 -2.07
N ARG A 49 -6.80 5.99 -3.26
CA ARG A 49 -7.83 6.76 -3.95
C ARG A 49 -9.02 5.87 -4.31
N PHE A 50 -8.76 4.72 -4.94
CA PHE A 50 -9.81 3.77 -5.31
C PHE A 50 -10.59 3.26 -4.08
N LEU A 51 -9.88 2.93 -3.00
CA LEU A 51 -10.52 2.54 -1.74
C LEU A 51 -11.46 3.63 -1.22
N LYS A 52 -10.98 4.87 -1.15
CA LYS A 52 -11.73 6.00 -0.59
C LYS A 52 -12.90 6.47 -1.45
N GLN A 53 -12.73 6.47 -2.76
CA GLN A 53 -13.72 7.03 -3.69
C GLN A 53 -14.73 6.02 -4.17
N THR A 54 -14.39 4.73 -4.15
CA THR A 54 -15.22 3.67 -4.73
C THR A 54 -15.62 2.62 -3.70
N VAL A 55 -14.64 2.00 -3.03
CA VAL A 55 -14.91 0.84 -2.17
C VAL A 55 -15.64 1.23 -0.89
N TYR A 56 -15.15 2.26 -0.19
CA TYR A 56 -15.69 2.63 1.11
C TYR A 56 -17.13 3.17 1.00
N PRO A 57 -17.47 4.07 0.05
CA PRO A 57 -18.85 4.51 -0.13
C PRO A 57 -19.80 3.37 -0.47
N ALA A 58 -19.36 2.41 -1.32
CA ALA A 58 -20.17 1.26 -1.67
C ALA A 58 -20.47 0.38 -0.45
N LEU A 59 -19.47 0.12 0.41
CA LEU A 59 -19.64 -0.67 1.62
C LEU A 59 -20.48 0.05 2.68
N LEU A 60 -20.32 1.35 2.86
CA LEU A 60 -21.12 2.13 3.81
C LEU A 60 -22.62 2.14 3.44
N GLY A 61 -22.96 2.05 2.16
CA GLY A 61 -24.34 2.01 1.68
C GLY A 61 -25.11 0.72 1.98
N THR A 62 -24.47 -0.29 2.59
CA THR A 62 -24.97 -1.67 2.65
C THR A 62 -25.56 -2.05 4.01
N GLY A 63 -25.28 -1.26 5.05
CA GLY A 63 -25.72 -1.55 6.41
C GLY A 63 -25.06 -2.77 7.05
N ILE A 64 -23.97 -3.31 6.49
CA ILE A 64 -23.20 -4.39 7.11
C ILE A 64 -22.77 -3.97 8.52
N ALA A 65 -23.17 -4.74 9.54
CA ALA A 65 -22.87 -4.44 10.93
C ALA A 65 -21.35 -4.35 11.16
N GLY A 66 -20.89 -3.27 11.82
CA GLY A 66 -19.48 -3.03 12.13
C GLY A 66 -18.61 -2.60 10.94
N ILE A 67 -19.15 -2.44 9.73
CA ILE A 67 -18.34 -2.05 8.57
C ILE A 67 -17.76 -0.63 8.73
N ALA A 68 -18.53 0.30 9.29
CA ALA A 68 -18.08 1.68 9.51
C ALA A 68 -16.84 1.71 10.44
N ASP A 69 -16.91 1.04 11.59
CA ASP A 69 -15.80 0.94 12.54
C ASP A 69 -14.56 0.28 11.90
N ALA A 70 -14.75 -0.74 11.08
CA ALA A 70 -13.67 -1.40 10.37
C ALA A 70 -13.00 -0.49 9.34
N LEU A 71 -13.78 0.33 8.62
CA LEU A 71 -13.26 1.32 7.67
C LEU A 71 -12.50 2.45 8.39
N ASP A 72 -13.01 2.92 9.52
CA ASP A 72 -12.34 3.93 10.35
C ASP A 72 -11.00 3.42 10.90
N ALA A 73 -10.94 2.16 11.35
CA ALA A 73 -9.70 1.52 11.76
C ALA A 73 -8.68 1.47 10.61
N LEU A 74 -9.12 1.14 9.40
CA LEU A 74 -8.26 1.18 8.21
C LEU A 74 -7.78 2.61 7.89
N ASP A 75 -8.52 3.66 8.21
CA ASP A 75 -8.09 5.04 7.98
C ASP A 75 -7.07 5.56 8.99
N ILE A 76 -7.23 5.18 10.25
CA ILE A 76 -6.25 5.49 11.31
C ILE A 76 -4.90 4.85 10.96
N ASP A 77 -4.93 3.58 10.54
CA ASP A 77 -3.73 2.88 10.06
C ASP A 77 -3.09 3.59 8.85
N LEU A 78 -3.90 4.23 7.98
CA LEU A 78 -3.40 4.85 6.75
C LEU A 78 -2.65 6.14 7.07
N SER A 79 -3.22 6.92 7.99
CA SER A 79 -2.64 8.17 8.46
C SER A 79 -1.28 7.92 9.13
N THR A 80 -1.20 6.88 9.96
CA THR A 80 0.05 6.45 10.60
C THR A 80 1.09 6.02 9.57
N LEU A 81 0.69 5.22 8.56
CA LEU A 81 1.61 4.79 7.50
C LEU A 81 2.08 5.97 6.63
N ARG A 82 1.20 6.93 6.31
CA ARG A 82 1.55 8.13 5.54
C ARG A 82 2.57 8.99 6.28
N ALA A 83 2.42 9.16 7.60
CA ALA A 83 3.40 9.87 8.41
C ALA A 83 4.78 9.18 8.35
N ALA A 84 4.82 7.85 8.50
CA ALA A 84 6.05 7.07 8.38
C ALA A 84 6.69 7.16 6.98
N ALA A 85 5.88 7.11 5.92
CA ALA A 85 6.35 7.24 4.55
C ALA A 85 6.90 8.65 4.26
N SER A 86 6.22 9.69 4.75
CA SER A 86 6.67 11.08 4.63
C SER A 86 8.02 11.29 5.34
N LEU A 87 8.16 10.79 6.56
CA LEU A 87 9.42 10.82 7.29
C LEU A 87 10.53 10.08 6.54
N HIS A 88 10.22 8.91 5.97
CA HIS A 88 11.19 8.14 5.19
C HIS A 88 11.68 8.90 3.95
N VAL A 89 10.77 9.50 3.19
CA VAL A 89 11.11 10.27 1.97
C VAL A 89 11.96 11.50 2.32
N THR A 90 11.60 12.22 3.38
CA THR A 90 12.32 13.44 3.81
C THR A 90 13.67 13.13 4.46
N SER A 91 13.78 12.02 5.18
CA SER A 91 15.03 11.63 5.85
C SER A 91 16.09 11.08 4.91
N TRP A 92 15.68 10.43 3.82
CA TRP A 92 16.57 9.76 2.86
C TRP A 92 16.67 10.54 1.55
N THR A 93 17.51 11.57 1.57
CA THR A 93 17.94 12.37 0.41
C THR A 93 18.92 11.57 -0.47
N PRO A 94 19.12 11.96 -1.74
CA PRO A 94 20.10 11.30 -2.61
C PRO A 94 21.50 11.18 -1.98
N ASP A 95 22.00 12.27 -1.38
CA ASP A 95 23.31 12.29 -0.72
C ASP A 95 23.40 11.30 0.45
N ARG A 96 22.36 11.26 1.29
CA ARG A 96 22.32 10.34 2.43
C ARG A 96 22.21 8.88 1.99
N ILE A 97 21.47 8.61 0.92
CA ILE A 97 21.37 7.27 0.34
C ILE A 97 22.73 6.83 -0.21
N GLY A 98 23.44 7.72 -0.90
CA GLY A 98 24.79 7.45 -1.40
C GLY A 98 25.79 7.20 -0.26
N ALA A 99 25.68 7.96 0.83
CA ALA A 99 26.55 7.83 2.00
C ALA A 99 26.22 6.61 2.89
N ASP A 100 24.94 6.21 2.98
CA ASP A 100 24.48 5.12 3.83
C ASP A 100 23.44 4.24 3.11
N TRP A 101 23.92 3.51 2.11
CA TRP A 101 23.07 2.61 1.33
C TRP A 101 22.48 1.49 2.18
N ARG A 102 23.28 0.89 3.06
CA ARG A 102 22.83 -0.21 3.93
C ARG A 102 21.74 0.23 4.89
N GLY A 103 21.88 1.41 5.51
CA GLY A 103 20.87 2.00 6.37
C GLY A 103 19.59 2.31 5.60
N TYR A 104 19.72 2.83 4.37
CA TYR A 104 18.57 3.05 3.50
C TYR A 104 17.81 1.75 3.20
N CYS A 105 18.51 0.67 2.83
CA CYS A 105 17.90 -0.64 2.57
C CYS A 105 17.15 -1.17 3.80
N ALA A 106 17.76 -1.06 4.98
CA ALA A 106 17.13 -1.49 6.24
C ALA A 106 15.86 -0.68 6.55
N ALA A 107 15.92 0.64 6.42
CA ALA A 107 14.77 1.52 6.62
C ALA A 107 13.66 1.27 5.59
N SER A 108 14.03 1.05 4.32
CA SER A 108 13.09 0.74 3.24
C SER A 108 12.42 -0.60 3.49
N ALA A 109 13.15 -1.63 3.95
CA ALA A 109 12.58 -2.92 4.29
C ALA A 109 11.53 -2.81 5.40
N ALA A 110 11.74 -1.95 6.40
CA ALA A 110 10.76 -1.70 7.46
C ALA A 110 9.48 -1.02 6.91
N LEU A 111 9.63 -0.03 6.04
CA LEU A 111 8.49 0.64 5.42
C LEU A 111 7.69 -0.32 4.51
N MET A 112 8.39 -1.11 3.70
CA MET A 112 7.78 -2.09 2.79
C MET A 112 6.96 -3.15 3.55
N ARG A 113 7.46 -3.66 4.68
CA ARG A 113 6.69 -4.56 5.55
C ARG A 113 5.38 -3.93 6.00
N ARG A 114 5.40 -2.67 6.44
CA ARG A 114 4.18 -1.96 6.87
C ARG A 114 3.17 -1.79 5.72
N ILE A 115 3.65 -1.54 4.50
CA ILE A 115 2.81 -1.43 3.31
C ILE A 115 2.14 -2.78 3.00
N GLU A 116 2.89 -3.88 3.04
CA GLU A 116 2.39 -5.25 2.82
C GLU A 116 1.38 -5.66 3.91
N ASP A 117 1.71 -5.43 5.18
CA ASP A 117 0.85 -5.75 6.33
C ASP A 117 -0.50 -5.03 6.20
N ARG A 118 -0.46 -3.75 5.81
CA ARG A 118 -1.67 -2.98 5.53
C ARG A 118 -2.47 -3.58 4.38
N GLY A 119 -1.83 -3.93 3.26
CA GLY A 119 -2.50 -4.57 2.12
C GLY A 119 -3.23 -5.86 2.52
N ARG A 120 -2.63 -6.67 3.41
CA ARG A 120 -3.28 -7.87 3.95
C ARG A 120 -4.49 -7.54 4.82
N ARG A 121 -4.38 -6.56 5.73
CA ARG A 121 -5.52 -6.12 6.56
C ARG A 121 -6.68 -5.62 5.72
N GLU A 122 -6.39 -4.80 4.72
CA GLU A 122 -7.40 -4.31 3.77
C GLU A 122 -8.07 -5.48 3.04
N GLN A 123 -7.33 -6.50 2.58
CA GLN A 123 -7.92 -7.68 1.94
C GLN A 123 -8.82 -8.48 2.90
N THR A 124 -8.36 -8.71 4.14
CA THR A 124 -9.13 -9.45 5.15
C THR A 124 -10.46 -8.77 5.50
N VAL A 125 -10.49 -7.44 5.52
CA VAL A 125 -11.71 -6.68 5.83
C VAL A 125 -12.60 -6.50 4.60
N LEU A 126 -12.02 -6.09 3.48
CA LEU A 126 -12.78 -5.57 2.34
C LEU A 126 -13.24 -6.67 1.39
N LEU A 127 -12.45 -7.72 1.15
CA LEU A 127 -12.82 -8.74 0.16
C LEU A 127 -14.07 -9.54 0.59
N PRO A 128 -14.21 -9.99 1.85
CA PRO A 128 -15.43 -10.66 2.28
C PRO A 128 -16.66 -9.75 2.20
N ALA A 129 -16.52 -8.49 2.61
CA ALA A 129 -17.61 -7.52 2.57
C ALA A 129 -18.04 -7.21 1.13
N LEU A 130 -17.10 -7.09 0.19
CA LEU A 130 -17.38 -6.90 -1.24
C LEU A 130 -17.99 -8.13 -1.90
N ALA A 131 -17.58 -9.34 -1.50
CA ALA A 131 -18.15 -10.58 -2.00
C ALA A 131 -19.63 -10.68 -1.62
N ALA A 132 -19.99 -10.26 -0.40
CA ALA A 132 -21.38 -10.21 0.06
C ALA A 132 -22.26 -9.20 -0.72
N LEU A 133 -21.67 -8.26 -1.47
CA LEU A 133 -22.41 -7.33 -2.33
C LEU A 133 -22.73 -7.88 -3.72
N THR A 134 -21.99 -8.90 -4.15
CA THR A 134 -22.24 -9.52 -5.44
C THR A 134 -23.36 -10.53 -5.21
N PRO A 135 -24.55 -10.38 -5.82
CA PRO A 135 -25.64 -11.32 -5.58
C PRO A 135 -25.14 -12.73 -5.88
N GLN A 136 -25.33 -13.63 -4.92
CA GLN A 136 -25.31 -15.07 -5.19
C GLN A 136 -26.45 -15.31 -6.17
N ILE A 137 -26.11 -15.40 -7.46
CA ILE A 137 -27.02 -15.96 -8.45
C ILE A 137 -27.06 -17.44 -8.09
N ASP A 138 -28.02 -17.79 -7.23
CA ASP A 138 -28.42 -19.18 -7.03
C ASP A 138 -28.89 -19.70 -8.39
N ALA A 139 -28.23 -20.76 -8.87
CA ALA A 139 -28.59 -21.52 -10.06
C ALA A 139 -29.72 -22.51 -9.77
#